data_AF-A0A267F376-F1
#
_entry.id   AF-A0A267F376-F1
#
_cell.length_a   1.000
_cell.length_b   1.000
_cell.length_c   1.000
_cell.angle_alpha   90.00
_cell.angle_beta   90.00
_cell.angle_gamma   90.00
#
_symmetry.space_group_name_H-M   'P 1'
#
loop_
_entity.id
_entity.type
_entity.pdbx_description
1 polymer ?
#
loop_
_entity_poly.entity_id
_entity_poly.type
_entity_poly.pdbx_seq_one_letter_code
_entity_poly.pdbx_strand_id
1 'polypeptide(L)'
;MLVPFRDSKLTRLLQPYFSGSGQAAMIVNISQCPALFDETFNALKFSSLARSVIVSEPTPKRLRLAAAATASPGYGVASKSAASGRAGGRVRTGRRQDGEQRLADEDDELEALDVTYADEEEAEMADLAQMDKEELLAVIASLRQSRRQLDEAVEARELQIRRELIAERDRLMETMEERFEAQLQQQKDKQLDQHEERLTEYLSTANKLASRQLDLCRRRGEARVARLNERLGEATARLDQQDAVIAALTAERDEARLQLAALEARLADAQLADNALRRSRSACGGGAERLSGEFRMSR
;
A
#
# COMPACT_ATOMS: atom_id res chain seq x y z
N MET A 1 21.26 -28.41 38.51
CA MET A 1 20.85 -27.26 39.36
C MET A 1 19.62 -26.62 38.73
N LEU A 2 18.66 -26.12 39.51
CA LEU A 2 17.53 -25.34 38.99
C LEU A 2 17.89 -23.85 39.10
N VAL A 3 17.70 -23.08 38.02
CA VAL A 3 17.99 -21.63 38.03
C VAL A 3 16.79 -20.88 38.63
N PRO A 4 16.96 -20.01 39.65
CA PRO A 4 15.88 -19.39 40.44
C PRO A 4 15.15 -18.23 39.72
N PHE A 5 14.64 -18.48 38.51
CA PHE A 5 13.85 -17.52 37.73
C PHE A 5 12.43 -17.27 38.29
N ARG A 6 12.02 -17.94 39.38
CA ARG A 6 10.67 -17.79 39.96
C ARG A 6 10.65 -17.00 41.27
N ASP A 7 11.81 -16.83 41.87
CA ASP A 7 12.01 -16.29 43.21
C ASP A 7 11.78 -14.77 43.25
N SER A 8 11.90 -14.08 42.11
CA SER A 8 11.48 -12.68 41.96
C SER A 8 10.67 -12.45 40.67
N LYS A 9 9.82 -11.42 40.68
CA LYS A 9 9.07 -10.98 39.48
C LYS A 9 10.01 -10.48 38.37
N LEU A 10 11.17 -9.92 38.75
CA LEU A 10 12.18 -9.38 37.84
C LEU A 10 12.93 -10.50 37.12
N THR A 11 13.47 -11.48 37.84
CA THR A 11 14.17 -12.64 37.22
C THR A 11 13.23 -13.47 36.35
N ARG A 12 11.93 -13.52 36.69
CA ARG A 12 10.90 -14.15 35.83
C ARG A 12 10.66 -13.39 34.52
N LEU A 13 10.71 -12.06 34.53
CA LEU A 13 10.55 -11.23 33.32
C LEU A 13 11.80 -11.28 32.45
N LEU A 14 13.00 -11.29 33.07
CA LEU A 14 14.27 -11.37 32.36
C LEU A 14 14.68 -12.80 31.94
N GLN A 15 13.93 -13.83 32.36
CA GLN A 15 14.22 -15.24 32.04
C GLN A 15 14.52 -15.51 30.55
N PRO A 16 13.81 -14.95 29.54
CA PRO A 16 14.10 -15.21 28.12
C PRO A 16 15.53 -14.84 27.71
N TYR A 17 16.03 -13.71 28.24
CA TYR A 17 17.36 -13.18 27.93
C TYR A 17 18.46 -14.08 28.51
N PHE A 18 18.29 -14.57 29.74
CA PHE A 18 19.18 -15.56 30.36
C PHE A 18 18.98 -16.99 29.85
N SER A 19 17.96 -17.25 29.02
CA SER A 19 17.65 -18.56 28.42
C SER A 19 17.97 -18.63 26.92
N GLY A 20 18.65 -17.61 26.37
CA GLY A 20 19.16 -17.62 25.00
C GLY A 20 18.09 -17.35 23.92
N SER A 21 16.91 -16.87 24.30
CA SER A 21 15.85 -16.44 23.37
C SER A 21 15.75 -14.91 23.22
N GLY A 22 16.68 -14.16 23.82
CA GLY A 22 16.83 -12.71 23.66
C GLY A 22 18.28 -12.27 23.84
N GLN A 23 18.61 -11.07 23.36
CA GLN A 23 19.93 -10.45 23.54
C GLN A 23 19.95 -9.56 24.77
N ALA A 24 20.99 -9.65 25.59
CA ALA A 24 21.17 -8.82 26.79
C ALA A 24 22.43 -7.96 26.68
N ALA A 25 22.35 -6.74 27.20
CA ALA A 25 23.49 -5.88 27.50
C ALA A 25 23.28 -5.31 28.91
N MET A 26 24.35 -5.24 29.70
CA MET A 26 24.35 -4.67 31.04
C MET A 26 25.19 -3.41 31.03
N ILE A 27 24.60 -2.29 31.46
CA ILE A 27 25.33 -1.05 31.73
C ILE A 27 25.55 -0.99 33.24
N VAL A 28 26.78 -0.71 33.65
CA VAL A 28 27.21 -0.70 35.06
C VAL A 28 27.67 0.70 35.39
N ASN A 29 27.02 1.32 36.38
CA ASN A 29 27.37 2.66 36.82
C ASN A 29 28.41 2.56 37.95
N ILE A 30 29.42 3.43 37.89
CA ILE A 30 30.62 3.41 38.75
C ILE A 30 30.71 4.78 39.45
N SER A 31 31.02 4.78 40.75
CA SER A 31 31.32 6.01 41.50
C SER A 31 32.83 6.19 41.66
N GLN A 32 33.30 7.44 41.57
CA GLN A 32 34.68 7.80 41.92
C GLN A 32 34.82 8.26 43.38
N CYS A 33 33.72 8.31 44.14
CA CYS A 33 33.75 8.71 45.54
C CYS A 33 34.29 7.58 46.43
N PRO A 34 35.36 7.79 47.24
CA PRO A 34 35.92 6.75 48.10
C PRO A 34 34.91 6.14 49.08
N ALA A 35 33.93 6.91 49.55
CA ALA A 35 32.87 6.44 50.45
C ALA A 35 31.87 5.45 49.78
N LEU A 36 32.00 5.21 48.48
CA LEU A 36 31.22 4.22 47.71
C LEU A 36 32.13 3.17 47.05
N PHE A 37 33.36 2.99 47.53
CA PHE A 37 34.32 2.03 47.00
C PHE A 37 33.79 0.59 47.05
N ASP A 38 33.33 0.13 48.22
CA ASP A 38 32.86 -1.26 48.41
C ASP A 38 31.65 -1.60 47.53
N GLU A 39 30.69 -0.67 47.42
CA GLU A 39 29.51 -0.82 46.55
C GLU A 39 29.90 -0.85 45.07
N THR A 40 30.86 -0.02 44.67
CA THR A 40 31.41 0.01 43.30
C THR A 40 32.18 -1.28 42.99
N PHE A 41 32.97 -1.79 43.95
CA PHE A 41 33.68 -3.06 43.86
C PHE A 41 32.71 -4.25 43.75
N ASN A 42 31.65 -4.27 44.56
CA ASN A 42 30.59 -5.28 44.48
C ASN A 42 29.85 -5.26 43.14
N ALA A 43 29.53 -4.07 42.61
CA ALA A 43 28.92 -3.92 41.29
C ALA A 43 29.85 -4.44 40.17
N LEU A 44 31.16 -4.14 40.24
CA LEU A 44 32.17 -4.66 39.31
C LEU A 44 32.30 -6.19 39.41
N LYS A 45 32.37 -6.74 40.62
CA LYS A 45 32.43 -8.20 40.87
C LYS A 45 31.19 -8.90 40.29
N PHE A 46 29.99 -8.37 40.51
CA PHE A 46 28.76 -8.87 39.89
C PHE A 46 28.80 -8.77 38.36
N SER A 47 29.29 -7.66 37.80
CA SER A 47 29.36 -7.50 36.34
C SER A 47 30.32 -8.49 35.66
N SER A 48 31.41 -8.87 36.33
CA SER A 48 32.35 -9.89 35.86
C SER A 48 31.67 -11.27 35.77
N LEU A 49 30.93 -11.64 36.83
CA LEU A 49 30.12 -12.87 36.87
C LEU A 49 29.00 -12.85 35.82
N ALA A 50 28.34 -11.71 35.61
CA ALA A 50 27.31 -11.57 34.58
C ALA A 50 27.89 -11.70 33.15
N ARG A 51 29.12 -11.25 32.93
CA ARG A 51 29.83 -11.34 31.64
C ARG A 51 30.28 -12.77 31.28
N SER A 52 30.52 -13.64 32.27
CA SER A 52 30.89 -15.04 32.02
C SER A 52 29.68 -15.96 31.73
N VAL A 53 28.44 -15.45 31.80
CA VAL A 53 27.22 -16.20 31.46
C VAL A 53 27.09 -16.40 29.95
N ILE A 54 27.79 -17.41 29.42
CA ILE A 54 27.63 -17.88 28.05
C ILE A 54 26.36 -18.75 27.97
N VAL A 55 25.29 -18.22 27.38
CA VAL A 55 24.07 -18.99 27.16
C VAL A 55 24.17 -19.75 25.83
N SER A 56 24.31 -21.07 25.90
CA SER A 56 24.24 -21.96 24.73
C SER A 56 22.94 -21.76 23.96
N GLU A 57 23.00 -21.67 22.63
CA GLU A 57 21.82 -21.48 21.80
C GLU A 57 20.74 -22.54 22.12
N PRO A 58 19.48 -22.12 22.36
CA PRO A 58 18.41 -23.06 22.66
C PRO A 58 18.12 -23.91 21.42
N THR A 59 18.60 -25.16 21.42
CA THR A 59 18.27 -26.15 20.39
C THR A 59 16.76 -26.09 20.11
N PRO A 60 16.33 -25.89 18.85
CA PRO A 60 14.97 -25.44 18.57
C PRO A 60 13.96 -26.54 18.90
N LYS A 61 13.43 -26.48 20.13
CA LYS A 61 12.33 -27.31 20.62
C LYS A 61 11.08 -26.97 19.84
N ARG A 62 10.96 -27.60 18.67
CA ARG A 62 9.78 -27.52 17.79
C ARG A 62 8.55 -27.80 18.65
N LEU A 63 7.79 -26.74 18.94
CA LEU A 63 6.46 -26.86 19.53
C LEU A 63 5.61 -27.64 18.52
N ARG A 64 5.44 -28.94 18.76
CA ARG A 64 4.48 -29.76 18.03
C ARG A 64 3.09 -29.31 18.47
N LEU A 65 2.58 -28.28 17.81
CA LEU A 65 1.17 -27.94 17.86
C LEU A 65 0.39 -29.19 17.41
N ALA A 66 -0.28 -29.85 18.35
CA ALA A 66 -1.03 -31.06 18.07
C ALA A 66 -2.30 -30.68 17.31
N ALA A 67 -2.25 -30.81 15.98
CA ALA A 67 -3.41 -30.60 15.13
C ALA A 67 -4.48 -31.66 15.46
N ALA A 68 -5.58 -31.23 16.06
CA ALA A 68 -6.76 -32.06 16.23
C ALA A 68 -7.36 -32.34 14.84
N ALA A 69 -7.29 -33.59 14.39
CA ALA A 69 -7.71 -33.98 13.05
C ALA A 69 -9.13 -34.59 13.08
N THR A 70 -10.09 -33.90 12.45
CA THR A 70 -11.42 -34.44 12.15
C THR A 70 -11.91 -34.00 10.77
N ALA A 71 -12.30 -34.98 9.96
CA ALA A 71 -13.11 -34.89 8.73
C ALA A 71 -12.62 -34.03 7.53
N SER A 72 -12.18 -34.76 6.48
CA SER A 72 -12.11 -34.37 5.06
C SER A 72 -13.53 -34.23 4.43
N PRO A 73 -13.75 -34.05 3.09
CA PRO A 73 -12.80 -33.97 1.96
C PRO A 73 -13.09 -32.92 0.85
N GLY A 74 -12.12 -32.71 -0.06
CA GLY A 74 -12.37 -32.13 -1.39
C GLY A 74 -11.13 -31.55 -2.09
N TYR A 75 -10.67 -32.20 -3.17
CA TYR A 75 -9.78 -31.74 -4.28
C TYR A 75 -8.88 -30.51 -4.02
N GLY A 76 -7.53 -30.61 -4.01
CA GLY A 76 -6.69 -30.86 -5.20
C GLY A 76 -6.28 -29.50 -5.83
N VAL A 77 -5.03 -29.20 -6.21
CA VAL A 77 -3.95 -30.04 -6.76
C VAL A 77 -2.54 -29.47 -6.45
N ALA A 78 -1.56 -30.39 -6.31
CA ALA A 78 -0.09 -30.31 -6.43
C ALA A 78 0.71 -29.00 -6.15
N SER A 79 1.74 -29.17 -5.32
CA SER A 79 2.90 -28.30 -5.16
C SER A 79 3.68 -28.02 -6.45
N LYS A 80 4.37 -26.87 -6.52
CA LYS A 80 5.70 -26.77 -7.15
C LYS A 80 6.68 -26.04 -6.23
N SER A 81 7.67 -26.77 -5.74
CA SER A 81 8.86 -26.18 -5.13
C SER A 81 9.75 -25.60 -6.23
N ALA A 82 10.20 -24.36 -6.06
CA ALA A 82 11.27 -23.77 -6.88
C ALA A 82 12.45 -23.45 -5.96
N ALA A 83 13.55 -24.21 -6.09
CA ALA A 83 14.78 -23.94 -5.37
C ALA A 83 15.68 -23.00 -6.19
N SER A 84 16.05 -21.85 -5.62
CA SER A 84 17.09 -20.97 -6.17
C SER A 84 18.10 -20.65 -5.08
N GLY A 85 19.17 -21.45 -5.00
CA GLY A 85 20.25 -21.27 -4.04
C GLY A 85 21.39 -20.41 -4.59
N ARG A 86 21.60 -19.22 -4.02
CA ARG A 86 22.89 -18.49 -3.88
C ARG A 86 22.61 -17.33 -2.89
N ALA A 87 23.32 -17.23 -1.77
CA ALA A 87 24.69 -16.72 -1.62
C ALA A 87 24.81 -15.24 -2.03
N GLY A 88 25.18 -14.32 -1.14
CA GLY A 88 25.43 -14.49 0.30
C GLY A 88 25.71 -13.16 1.02
N GLY A 89 25.62 -13.16 2.36
CA GLY A 89 25.72 -11.94 3.18
C GLY A 89 26.08 -12.22 4.64
N ARG A 90 26.98 -13.18 4.88
CA ARG A 90 27.37 -13.60 6.24
C ARG A 90 28.37 -12.61 6.84
N VAL A 91 27.87 -11.55 7.46
CA VAL A 91 28.69 -10.61 8.25
C VAL A 91 29.43 -11.39 9.33
N ARG A 92 30.76 -11.46 9.20
CA ARG A 92 31.65 -12.11 10.16
C ARG A 92 31.99 -11.13 11.28
N THR A 93 31.23 -11.16 12.38
CA THR A 93 31.80 -10.78 13.67
C THR A 93 32.87 -11.81 14.05
N GLY A 94 33.98 -11.35 14.62
CA GLY A 94 35.23 -12.13 14.64
C GLY A 94 35.21 -13.29 15.62
N ARG A 95 35.23 -14.54 15.11
CA ARG A 95 35.64 -15.72 15.89
C ARG A 95 37.13 -15.61 16.22
N ARG A 96 37.47 -14.98 17.35
CA ARG A 96 38.74 -15.26 18.03
C ARG A 96 38.66 -16.68 18.60
N GLN A 97 39.72 -17.45 18.42
CA GLN A 97 39.80 -18.82 18.89
C GLN A 97 40.42 -18.82 20.28
N ASP A 98 39.69 -19.40 21.22
CA ASP A 98 40.13 -20.62 21.90
C ASP A 98 41.59 -20.57 22.43
N GLY A 99 41.82 -19.73 23.44
CA GLY A 99 42.93 -19.88 24.39
C GLY A 99 42.43 -20.61 25.62
N GLU A 100 42.67 -21.92 25.72
CA GLU A 100 42.23 -22.74 26.85
C GLU A 100 43.12 -22.50 28.08
N GLN A 101 42.63 -21.69 29.03
CA GLN A 101 43.14 -21.67 30.40
C GLN A 101 42.00 -21.98 31.36
N ARG A 102 42.00 -23.22 31.86
CA ARG A 102 41.34 -23.55 33.13
C ARG A 102 42.11 -22.83 34.24
N LEU A 103 41.55 -21.76 34.79
CA LEU A 103 41.89 -21.35 36.14
C LEU A 103 41.10 -22.26 37.08
N ALA A 104 41.81 -23.12 37.79
CA ALA A 104 41.30 -23.88 38.91
C ALA A 104 41.96 -23.29 40.17
N ASP A 105 41.15 -23.05 41.19
CA ASP A 105 41.56 -23.07 42.60
C ASP A 105 42.84 -22.27 42.95
N GLU A 106 42.78 -20.95 42.79
CA GLU A 106 43.81 -19.98 43.24
C GLU A 106 43.26 -19.03 44.34
N ASP A 107 42.54 -19.58 45.33
CA ASP A 107 42.23 -18.91 46.60
C ASP A 107 43.37 -19.17 47.63
N ASP A 108 44.64 -18.89 47.30
CA ASP A 108 45.78 -19.03 48.24
C ASP A 108 47.12 -18.36 47.82
N GLU A 109 47.12 -17.18 47.17
CA GLU A 109 48.37 -16.38 47.02
C GLU A 109 48.13 -14.86 46.91
N LEU A 110 48.14 -14.16 48.06
CA LEU A 110 48.02 -12.69 48.12
C LEU A 110 48.90 -12.02 49.20
N GLU A 111 49.81 -12.79 49.83
CA GLU A 111 50.77 -12.32 50.86
C GLU A 111 52.20 -12.16 50.29
N ALA A 112 52.36 -11.41 49.20
CA ALA A 112 53.67 -11.20 48.55
C ALA A 112 53.84 -9.83 47.87
N LEU A 113 53.37 -8.75 48.51
CA LEU A 113 53.65 -7.37 48.07
C LEU A 113 54.06 -6.45 49.23
N ASP A 114 55.03 -6.91 50.03
CA ASP A 114 55.77 -6.05 50.95
C ASP A 114 56.70 -5.14 50.12
N VAL A 115 56.25 -3.91 49.85
CA VAL A 115 56.99 -2.97 48.99
C VAL A 115 57.89 -2.10 49.85
N THR A 116 59.20 -2.22 49.63
CA THR A 116 60.26 -1.49 50.35
C THR A 116 60.29 -0.01 49.96
N TYR A 117 59.35 0.78 50.48
CA TYR A 117 59.28 2.24 50.33
C TYR A 117 60.02 3.03 51.43
N ALA A 118 60.58 2.36 52.44
CA ALA A 118 61.08 3.00 53.66
C ALA A 118 62.26 3.96 53.44
N ASP A 119 63.20 3.62 52.54
CA ASP A 119 64.47 4.33 52.38
C ASP A 119 64.33 5.75 51.81
N GLU A 120 63.22 6.07 51.12
CA GLU A 120 62.97 7.40 50.55
C GLU A 120 62.26 8.33 51.57
N GLU A 121 61.31 7.83 52.37
CA GLU A 121 60.61 8.65 53.37
C GLU A 121 61.50 9.08 54.56
N GLU A 122 62.48 8.27 54.97
CA GLU A 122 63.42 8.68 56.04
C GLU A 122 64.27 9.90 55.63
N ALA A 123 64.59 10.06 54.34
CA ALA A 123 65.34 11.20 53.83
C ALA A 123 64.50 12.49 53.83
N GLU A 124 63.25 12.44 53.35
CA GLU A 124 62.37 13.61 53.34
C GLU A 124 61.98 14.06 54.77
N MET A 125 61.83 13.12 55.71
CA MET A 125 61.63 13.44 57.12
C MET A 125 62.84 14.12 57.77
N ALA A 126 64.06 13.79 57.36
CA ALA A 126 65.28 14.37 57.93
C ALA A 126 65.43 15.87 57.61
N ASP A 127 65.04 16.31 56.40
CA ASP A 127 65.02 17.72 56.03
C ASP A 127 63.90 18.48 56.76
N LEU A 128 62.67 17.93 56.78
CA LEU A 128 61.54 18.53 57.51
C LEU A 128 61.79 18.70 59.02
N ALA A 129 62.61 17.83 59.62
CA ALA A 129 63.00 17.90 61.03
C ALA A 129 64.07 18.97 61.33
N GLN A 130 64.75 19.51 60.31
CA GLN A 130 65.75 20.58 60.42
C GLN A 130 65.17 21.98 60.12
N MET A 131 63.98 22.06 59.51
CA MET A 131 63.34 23.33 59.16
C MET A 131 62.84 24.11 60.37
N ASP A 132 63.02 25.43 60.33
CA ASP A 132 62.53 26.31 61.39
C ASP A 132 60.99 26.43 61.35
N LYS A 133 60.38 26.75 62.50
CA LYS A 133 58.90 26.82 62.64
C LYS A 133 58.23 27.74 61.60
N GLU A 134 58.88 28.83 61.24
CA GLU A 134 58.36 29.80 60.26
C GLU A 134 58.43 29.26 58.83
N GLU A 135 59.44 28.47 58.51
CA GLU A 135 59.62 27.80 57.23
C GLU A 135 58.60 26.67 57.04
N LEU A 136 58.39 25.85 58.08
CA LEU A 136 57.32 24.84 58.11
C LEU A 136 55.94 25.46 57.91
N LEU A 137 55.67 26.63 58.51
CA LEU A 137 54.43 27.37 58.28
C LEU A 137 54.31 27.91 56.85
N ALA A 138 55.43 28.33 56.23
CA ALA A 138 55.47 28.76 54.83
C ALA A 138 55.21 27.60 53.86
N VAL A 139 55.81 26.42 54.09
CA VAL A 139 55.54 25.19 53.32
C VAL A 139 54.09 24.75 53.47
N ILE A 140 53.55 24.75 54.69
CA ILE A 140 52.14 24.43 54.94
C ILE A 140 51.21 25.44 54.23
N ALA A 141 51.59 26.72 54.14
CA ALA A 141 50.83 27.72 53.41
C ALA A 141 50.89 27.50 51.88
N SER A 142 52.07 27.21 51.32
CA SER A 142 52.23 26.95 49.88
C SER A 142 51.55 25.66 49.44
N LEU A 143 51.63 24.58 50.23
CA LEU A 143 50.90 23.33 49.99
C LEU A 143 49.38 23.53 50.05
N ARG A 144 48.87 24.33 50.99
CA ARG A 144 47.44 24.69 51.06
C ARG A 144 46.99 25.55 49.87
N GLN A 145 47.85 26.42 49.35
CA GLN A 145 47.58 27.20 48.14
C GLN A 145 47.59 26.30 46.90
N SER A 146 48.60 25.43 46.76
CA SER A 146 48.71 24.46 45.67
C SER A 146 47.51 23.50 45.63
N ARG A 147 47.07 22.99 46.80
CA ARG A 147 45.85 22.17 46.87
C ARG A 147 44.61 22.91 46.38
N ARG A 148 44.39 24.16 46.78
CA ARG A 148 43.26 24.96 46.27
C ARG A 148 43.33 25.15 44.76
N GLN A 149 44.52 25.44 44.22
CA GLN A 149 44.72 25.57 42.78
C GLN A 149 44.46 24.25 42.03
N LEU A 150 44.79 23.10 42.63
CA LEU A 150 44.48 21.77 42.11
C LEU A 150 42.99 21.46 42.20
N ASP A 151 42.35 21.73 43.34
CA ASP A 151 40.91 21.55 43.56
C ASP A 151 40.11 22.40 42.53
N GLU A 152 40.44 23.69 42.36
CA GLU A 152 39.87 24.59 41.35
C GLU A 152 40.11 24.09 39.91
N ALA A 153 41.31 23.57 39.61
CA ALA A 153 41.63 23.02 38.28
C ALA A 153 40.87 21.73 37.97
N VAL A 154 40.65 20.86 38.98
CA VAL A 154 39.85 19.64 38.86
C VAL A 154 38.38 19.99 38.64
N GLU A 155 37.81 20.93 39.40
CA GLU A 155 36.44 21.41 39.17
C GLU A 155 36.26 22.02 37.77
N ALA A 156 37.20 22.88 37.34
CA ALA A 156 37.17 23.48 36.02
C ALA A 156 37.26 22.42 34.90
N ARG A 157 38.09 21.39 35.08
CA ARG A 157 38.22 20.29 34.11
C ARG A 157 37.00 19.38 34.10
N GLU A 158 36.39 19.10 35.25
CA GLU A 158 35.15 18.33 35.33
C GLU A 158 33.98 19.09 34.68
N LEU A 159 33.88 20.40 34.90
CA LEU A 159 32.92 21.29 34.23
C LEU A 159 33.11 21.31 32.71
N GLN A 160 34.36 21.29 32.23
CA GLN A 160 34.65 21.16 30.80
C GLN A 160 34.17 19.81 30.25
N ILE A 161 34.56 18.69 30.89
CA ILE A 161 34.18 17.34 30.46
C ILE A 161 32.67 17.17 30.44
N ARG A 162 31.94 17.68 31.45
CA ARG A 162 30.46 17.66 31.47
C ARG A 162 29.86 18.43 30.30
N ARG A 163 30.40 19.60 29.93
CA ARG A 163 29.92 20.39 28.78
C ARG A 163 30.17 19.68 27.45
N GLU A 164 31.36 19.12 27.27
CA GLU A 164 31.74 18.36 26.07
C GLU A 164 30.85 17.11 25.91
N LEU A 165 30.65 16.35 26.98
CA LEU A 165 29.81 15.16 27.01
C LEU A 165 28.33 15.48 26.73
N ILE A 166 27.80 16.57 27.26
CA ILE A 166 26.42 17.02 26.97
C ILE A 166 26.28 17.40 25.50
N ALA A 167 27.22 18.20 24.95
CA ALA A 167 27.17 18.61 23.55
C ALA A 167 27.32 17.44 22.57
N GLU A 168 28.06 16.39 22.93
CA GLU A 168 28.17 15.16 22.11
C GLU A 168 26.96 14.24 22.28
N ARG A 169 26.39 14.12 23.49
CA ARG A 169 25.08 13.48 23.71
C ARG A 169 24.00 14.11 22.84
N ASP A 170 23.95 15.45 22.78
CA ASP A 170 22.87 16.16 22.10
C ASP A 170 22.92 15.92 20.59
N ARG A 171 24.11 15.98 19.97
CA ARG A 171 24.32 15.56 18.56
C ARG A 171 23.94 14.10 18.30
N LEU A 172 24.23 13.20 19.24
CA LEU A 172 23.83 11.79 19.14
C LEU A 172 22.30 11.62 19.25
N MET A 173 21.63 12.42 20.07
CA MET A 173 20.16 12.44 20.16
C MET A 173 19.54 13.01 18.88
N GLU A 174 20.01 14.16 18.39
CA GLU A 174 19.58 14.77 17.11
C GLU A 174 19.65 13.74 15.97
N THR A 175 20.81 13.11 15.75
CA THR A 175 20.98 12.09 14.68
C THR A 175 20.23 10.79 14.92
N MET A 176 19.71 10.54 16.12
CA MET A 176 18.80 9.41 16.41
C MET A 176 17.35 9.78 16.18
N GLU A 177 16.94 11.00 16.56
CA GLU A 177 15.62 11.57 16.31
C GLU A 177 15.37 11.70 14.80
N GLU A 178 16.30 12.26 14.02
CA GLU A 178 16.27 12.27 12.55
C GLU A 178 16.00 10.88 11.95
N ARG A 179 16.68 9.84 12.49
CA ARG A 179 16.53 8.45 12.01
C ARG A 179 15.19 7.84 12.39
N PHE A 180 14.67 8.14 13.58
CA PHE A 180 13.35 7.67 14.00
C PHE A 180 12.23 8.38 13.24
N GLU A 181 12.34 9.69 13.01
CA GLU A 181 11.41 10.44 12.17
C GLU A 181 11.42 9.94 10.72
N ALA A 182 12.59 9.73 10.12
CA ALA A 182 12.71 9.17 8.78
C ALA A 182 12.11 7.74 8.68
N GLN A 183 12.32 6.89 9.69
CA GLN A 183 11.69 5.56 9.74
C GLN A 183 10.16 5.64 9.89
N LEU A 184 9.67 6.52 10.77
CA LEU A 184 8.24 6.71 11.00
C LEU A 184 7.56 7.30 9.77
N GLN A 185 8.20 8.25 9.09
CA GLN A 185 7.69 8.82 7.85
C GLN A 185 7.66 7.77 6.74
N GLN A 186 8.73 6.99 6.55
CA GLN A 186 8.74 5.90 5.58
C GLN A 186 7.65 4.85 5.87
N GLN A 187 7.26 4.63 7.13
CA GLN A 187 6.12 3.76 7.46
C GLN A 187 4.77 4.37 7.08
N LYS A 188 4.58 5.69 7.24
CA LYS A 188 3.37 6.40 6.77
C LYS A 188 3.29 6.38 5.25
N ASP A 189 4.39 6.72 4.57
CA ASP A 189 4.47 6.78 3.11
C ASP A 189 4.09 5.41 2.52
N LYS A 190 4.69 4.33 3.02
CA LYS A 190 4.34 2.94 2.64
C LYS A 190 2.88 2.55 2.90
N GLN A 191 2.18 3.20 3.84
CA GLN A 191 0.74 2.99 4.03
C GLN A 191 -0.07 3.82 3.04
N LEU A 192 0.33 5.07 2.78
CA LEU A 192 -0.28 5.92 1.77
C LEU A 192 -0.18 5.28 0.38
N ASP A 193 1.01 4.80 -0.03
CA ASP A 193 1.23 4.03 -1.26
C ASP A 193 0.21 2.89 -1.40
N GLN A 194 0.07 2.04 -0.37
CA GLN A 194 -0.88 0.93 -0.36
C GLN A 194 -2.36 1.36 -0.39
N HIS A 195 -2.68 2.55 0.13
CA HIS A 195 -4.03 3.11 0.07
C HIS A 195 -4.32 3.72 -1.32
N GLU A 196 -3.34 4.38 -1.94
CA GLU A 196 -3.43 4.90 -3.30
C GLU A 196 -3.49 3.78 -4.34
N GLU A 197 -2.63 2.75 -4.27
CA GLU A 197 -2.69 1.56 -5.11
C GLU A 197 -4.10 0.96 -5.11
N ARG A 198 -4.64 0.65 -3.93
CA ARG A 198 -6.02 0.13 -3.77
C ARG A 198 -7.08 1.07 -4.35
N LEU A 199 -6.92 2.39 -4.16
CA LEU A 199 -7.84 3.37 -4.72
C LEU A 199 -7.78 3.38 -6.26
N THR A 200 -6.60 3.26 -6.87
CA THR A 200 -6.47 3.14 -8.33
C THR A 200 -7.09 1.82 -8.84
N GLU A 201 -6.98 0.71 -8.11
CA GLU A 201 -7.65 -0.54 -8.45
C GLU A 201 -9.18 -0.39 -8.43
N TYR A 202 -9.74 0.20 -7.36
CA TYR A 202 -11.17 0.50 -7.24
C TYR A 202 -11.67 1.44 -8.35
N LEU A 203 -10.94 2.53 -8.63
CA LEU A 203 -11.28 3.45 -9.72
C LEU A 203 -11.18 2.76 -11.09
N SER A 204 -10.17 1.90 -11.31
CA SER A 204 -10.05 1.14 -12.57
C SER A 204 -11.20 0.16 -12.76
N THR A 205 -11.66 -0.51 -11.69
CA THR A 205 -12.75 -1.49 -11.76
C THR A 205 -14.11 -0.81 -11.89
N ALA A 206 -14.36 0.31 -11.19
CA ALA A 206 -15.52 1.17 -11.39
C ALA A 206 -15.60 1.69 -12.83
N ASN A 207 -14.50 2.21 -13.39
CA ASN A 207 -14.45 2.66 -14.79
C ASN A 207 -14.70 1.51 -15.77
N LYS A 208 -14.07 0.34 -15.59
CA LYS A 208 -14.32 -0.86 -16.41
C LYS A 208 -15.79 -1.31 -16.37
N LEU A 209 -16.47 -1.19 -15.23
CA LEU A 209 -17.90 -1.48 -15.09
C LEU A 209 -18.76 -0.43 -15.79
N ALA A 210 -18.47 0.86 -15.62
CA ALA A 210 -19.17 1.96 -16.27
C ALA A 210 -19.09 1.86 -17.80
N SER A 211 -17.89 1.66 -18.36
CA SER A 211 -17.71 1.46 -19.81
C SER A 211 -18.52 0.26 -20.32
N ARG A 212 -18.49 -0.89 -19.63
CA ARG A 212 -19.30 -2.06 -19.99
C ARG A 212 -20.81 -1.79 -19.96
N GLN A 213 -21.30 -1.01 -18.99
CA GLN A 213 -22.71 -0.61 -18.93
C GLN A 213 -23.08 0.31 -20.10
N LEU A 214 -22.22 1.29 -20.42
CA LEU A 214 -22.40 2.19 -21.57
C LEU A 214 -22.41 1.41 -22.90
N ASP A 215 -21.48 0.47 -23.09
CA ASP A 215 -21.43 -0.41 -24.28
C ASP A 215 -22.69 -1.27 -24.42
N LEU A 216 -23.21 -1.82 -23.31
CA LEU A 216 -24.45 -2.61 -23.32
C LEU A 216 -25.67 -1.74 -23.64
N CYS A 217 -25.76 -0.54 -23.08
CA CYS A 217 -26.82 0.42 -23.39
C CYS A 217 -26.73 0.88 -24.86
N ARG A 218 -25.52 1.16 -25.35
CA ARG A 218 -25.25 1.52 -26.75
C ARG A 218 -25.70 0.43 -27.71
N ARG A 219 -25.25 -0.82 -27.52
CA ARG A 219 -25.64 -1.97 -28.34
C ARG A 219 -27.14 -2.23 -28.32
N ARG A 220 -27.81 -2.04 -27.17
CA ARG A 220 -29.28 -2.12 -27.06
C ARG A 220 -29.98 -1.00 -27.87
N GLY A 221 -29.42 0.21 -27.86
CA GLY A 221 -29.87 1.33 -28.68
C GLY A 221 -29.71 1.05 -30.18
N GLU A 222 -28.51 0.66 -30.60
CA GLU A 222 -28.17 0.31 -31.99
C GLU A 222 -29.06 -0.83 -32.52
N ALA A 223 -29.25 -1.90 -31.75
CA ALA A 223 -30.16 -3.00 -32.11
C ALA A 223 -31.65 -2.58 -32.17
N ARG A 224 -32.08 -1.59 -31.37
CA ARG A 224 -33.44 -1.02 -31.47
C ARG A 224 -33.60 -0.16 -32.71
N VAL A 225 -32.59 0.65 -33.06
CA VAL A 225 -32.57 1.45 -34.29
C VAL A 225 -32.57 0.55 -35.53
N ALA A 226 -31.77 -0.51 -35.55
CA ALA A 226 -31.73 -1.47 -36.66
C ALA A 226 -33.14 -2.06 -36.95
N ARG A 227 -33.85 -2.55 -35.93
CA ARG A 227 -35.22 -3.07 -36.05
C ARG A 227 -36.25 -2.03 -36.49
N LEU A 228 -36.04 -0.76 -36.16
CA LEU A 228 -36.92 0.33 -36.60
C LEU A 228 -36.65 0.67 -38.08
N ASN A 229 -35.38 0.69 -38.49
CA ASN A 229 -35.00 0.92 -39.89
C ASN A 229 -35.46 -0.24 -40.79
N GLU A 230 -35.35 -1.49 -40.34
CA GLU A 230 -35.86 -2.69 -41.00
C GLU A 230 -37.38 -2.59 -41.24
N ARG A 231 -38.16 -2.31 -40.18
CA ARG A 231 -39.61 -2.08 -40.28
C ARG A 231 -39.99 -0.87 -41.12
N LEU A 232 -39.15 0.16 -41.17
CA LEU A 232 -39.36 1.33 -42.02
C LEU A 232 -39.10 0.99 -43.49
N GLY A 233 -38.07 0.19 -43.79
CA GLY A 233 -37.80 -0.34 -45.13
C GLY A 233 -38.90 -1.29 -45.63
N GLU A 234 -39.46 -2.14 -44.75
CA GLU A 234 -40.67 -2.90 -45.08
C GLU A 234 -41.85 -1.99 -45.41
N ALA A 235 -42.02 -0.89 -44.66
CA ALA A 235 -43.13 0.04 -44.85
C ALA A 235 -42.98 0.84 -46.14
N THR A 236 -41.79 1.34 -46.48
CA THR A 236 -41.54 2.00 -47.77
C THR A 236 -41.75 1.05 -48.92
N ALA A 237 -41.21 -0.18 -48.87
CA ALA A 237 -41.42 -1.17 -49.93
C ALA A 237 -42.89 -1.55 -50.15
N ARG A 238 -43.73 -1.48 -49.11
CA ARG A 238 -45.19 -1.65 -49.23
C ARG A 238 -45.88 -0.44 -49.86
N LEU A 239 -45.40 0.78 -49.59
CA LEU A 239 -45.87 2.00 -50.26
C LEU A 239 -45.47 1.99 -51.74
N ASP A 240 -44.21 1.68 -52.06
CA ASP A 240 -43.71 1.54 -53.43
C ASP A 240 -44.55 0.54 -54.26
N GLN A 241 -44.96 -0.59 -53.64
CA GLN A 241 -45.87 -1.57 -54.24
C GLN A 241 -47.29 -1.02 -54.43
N GLN A 242 -47.83 -0.25 -53.47
CA GLN A 242 -49.14 0.37 -53.59
C GLN A 242 -49.16 1.45 -54.67
N ASP A 243 -48.14 2.30 -54.72
CA ASP A 243 -47.99 3.35 -55.74
C ASP A 243 -47.81 2.74 -57.14
N ALA A 244 -47.10 1.62 -57.29
CA ALA A 244 -47.02 0.87 -58.55
C ALA A 244 -48.39 0.30 -58.99
N VAL A 245 -49.19 -0.23 -58.07
CA VAL A 245 -50.55 -0.71 -58.35
C VAL A 245 -51.49 0.46 -58.69
N ILE A 246 -51.38 1.58 -57.99
CA ILE A 246 -52.14 2.81 -58.31
C ILE A 246 -51.76 3.30 -59.71
N ALA A 247 -50.47 3.35 -60.06
CA ALA A 247 -50.00 3.75 -61.37
C ALA A 247 -50.59 2.86 -62.49
N ALA A 248 -50.54 1.53 -62.32
CA ALA A 248 -51.14 0.57 -63.26
C ALA A 248 -52.66 0.80 -63.42
N LEU A 249 -53.41 0.91 -62.32
CA LEU A 249 -54.85 1.18 -62.34
C LEU A 249 -55.19 2.55 -62.96
N THR A 250 -54.34 3.57 -62.80
CA THR A 250 -54.53 4.85 -63.49
C THR A 250 -54.28 4.76 -65.00
N ALA A 251 -53.32 3.93 -65.44
CA ALA A 251 -53.09 3.67 -66.85
C ALA A 251 -54.25 2.90 -67.49
N GLU A 252 -54.74 1.82 -66.86
CA GLU A 252 -55.93 1.08 -67.32
C GLU A 252 -57.18 1.99 -67.40
N ARG A 253 -57.40 2.83 -66.38
CA ARG A 253 -58.50 3.81 -66.35
C ARG A 253 -58.40 4.80 -67.51
N ASP A 254 -57.20 5.29 -67.81
CA ASP A 254 -57.01 6.32 -68.84
C ASP A 254 -57.00 5.72 -70.25
N GLU A 255 -56.56 4.47 -70.43
CA GLU A 255 -56.82 3.71 -71.66
C GLU A 255 -58.32 3.47 -71.87
N ALA A 256 -59.04 3.00 -70.84
CA ALA A 256 -60.49 2.80 -70.91
C ALA A 256 -61.25 4.11 -71.24
N ARG A 257 -60.78 5.26 -70.74
CA ARG A 257 -61.29 6.59 -71.12
C ARG A 257 -61.02 6.93 -72.59
N LEU A 258 -59.83 6.63 -73.11
CA LEU A 258 -59.52 6.82 -74.53
C LEU A 258 -60.36 5.90 -75.43
N GLN A 259 -60.57 4.65 -75.03
CA GLN A 259 -61.45 3.70 -75.72
C GLN A 259 -62.91 4.18 -75.72
N LEU A 260 -63.42 4.67 -74.57
CA LEU A 260 -64.76 5.27 -74.47
C LEU A 260 -64.90 6.50 -75.37
N ALA A 261 -63.97 7.46 -75.31
CA ALA A 261 -64.00 8.65 -76.16
C ALA A 261 -63.95 8.31 -77.67
N ALA A 262 -63.20 7.26 -78.05
CA ALA A 262 -63.18 6.77 -79.43
C ALA A 262 -64.50 6.10 -79.85
N LEU A 263 -65.22 5.44 -78.93
CA LEU A 263 -66.55 4.89 -79.18
C LEU A 263 -67.62 6.00 -79.23
N GLU A 264 -67.53 7.02 -78.38
CA GLU A 264 -68.40 8.21 -78.41
C GLU A 264 -68.22 9.00 -79.72
N ALA A 265 -66.98 9.18 -80.18
CA ALA A 265 -66.70 9.78 -81.50
C ALA A 265 -67.34 8.97 -82.64
N ARG A 266 -67.15 7.64 -82.67
CA ARG A 266 -67.79 6.74 -83.65
C ARG A 266 -69.32 6.77 -83.57
N LEU A 267 -69.89 6.92 -82.37
CA LEU A 267 -71.33 7.07 -82.17
C LEU A 267 -71.81 8.41 -82.76
N ALA A 268 -71.09 9.50 -82.54
CA ALA A 268 -71.38 10.81 -83.12
C ALA A 268 -71.27 10.79 -84.65
N ASP A 269 -70.24 10.17 -85.22
CA ASP A 269 -70.10 9.97 -86.67
C ASP A 269 -71.25 9.15 -87.26
N ALA A 270 -71.63 8.06 -86.60
CA ALA A 270 -72.78 7.24 -87.00
C ALA A 270 -74.11 7.99 -86.89
N GLN A 271 -74.29 8.83 -85.87
CA GLN A 271 -75.45 9.71 -85.74
C GLN A 271 -75.45 10.82 -86.80
N LEU A 272 -74.31 11.38 -87.17
CA LEU A 272 -74.19 12.33 -88.29
C LEU A 272 -74.53 11.66 -89.62
N ALA A 273 -74.10 10.41 -89.82
CA ALA A 273 -74.44 9.61 -90.99
C ALA A 273 -75.94 9.26 -91.07
N ASP A 274 -76.57 8.82 -89.97
CA ASP A 274 -78.03 8.58 -89.95
C ASP A 274 -78.81 9.89 -90.13
N ASN A 275 -78.35 11.01 -89.56
CA ASN A 275 -78.96 12.32 -89.80
C ASN A 275 -78.79 12.78 -91.26
N ALA A 276 -77.67 12.47 -91.93
CA ALA A 276 -77.48 12.74 -93.35
C ALA A 276 -78.39 11.85 -94.22
N LEU A 277 -78.55 10.56 -93.88
CA LEU A 277 -79.48 9.62 -94.50
C LEU A 277 -80.95 10.03 -94.30
N ARG A 278 -81.32 10.55 -93.12
CA ARG A 278 -82.64 11.13 -92.86
C ARG A 278 -82.87 12.39 -93.70
N ARG A 279 -81.87 13.26 -93.83
CA ARG A 279 -81.94 14.47 -94.67
C ARG A 279 -82.08 14.15 -96.16
N SER A 280 -81.36 13.16 -96.67
CA SER A 280 -81.52 12.71 -98.06
C SER A 280 -82.88 12.04 -98.29
N ARG A 281 -83.40 11.26 -97.32
CA ARG A 281 -84.77 10.72 -97.37
C ARG A 281 -85.84 11.81 -97.31
N SER A 282 -85.70 12.84 -96.46
CA SER A 282 -86.65 13.96 -96.41
C SER A 282 -86.62 14.84 -97.66
N ALA A 283 -85.52 14.85 -98.41
CA ALA A 283 -85.46 15.51 -99.73
C ALA A 283 -86.22 14.75 -100.83
N CYS A 284 -86.63 13.49 -100.58
CA CYS A 284 -87.34 12.64 -101.53
C CYS A 284 -88.71 12.13 -101.02
N GLY A 285 -89.20 12.61 -99.88
CA GLY A 285 -90.47 12.17 -99.28
C GLY A 285 -91.09 13.25 -98.39
N GLY A 286 -92.08 13.98 -98.93
CA GLY A 286 -92.89 14.97 -98.21
C GLY A 286 -94.36 14.54 -98.08
N GLY A 287 -95.05 15.09 -97.06
CA GLY A 287 -96.40 14.71 -96.62
C GLY A 287 -96.33 14.05 -95.24
N ALA A 288 -96.71 14.74 -94.16
CA ALA A 288 -98.09 14.90 -93.65
C ALA A 288 -98.47 13.75 -92.67
N GLU A 289 -99.12 13.95 -91.52
CA GLU A 289 -99.57 15.17 -90.82
C GLU A 289 -99.60 14.91 -89.27
N ARG A 290 -99.52 15.92 -88.39
CA ARG A 290 -100.64 16.47 -87.55
C ARG A 290 -101.70 15.44 -87.13
N LEU A 291 -102.26 15.35 -85.91
CA LEU A 291 -102.21 16.04 -84.59
C LEU A 291 -102.88 15.05 -83.57
N SER A 292 -103.03 15.21 -82.25
CA SER A 292 -102.71 16.18 -81.17
C SER A 292 -102.80 15.43 -79.81
N GLY A 293 -102.52 16.07 -78.66
CA GLY A 293 -102.78 15.47 -77.33
C GLY A 293 -102.17 16.20 -76.12
N GLU A 294 -102.89 17.19 -75.60
CA GLU A 294 -102.61 17.88 -74.31
C GLU A 294 -103.34 17.13 -73.15
N PHE A 295 -103.10 17.31 -71.84
CA PHE A 295 -102.33 18.30 -71.06
C PHE A 295 -101.92 17.72 -69.66
N ARG A 296 -101.21 18.54 -68.88
CA ARG A 296 -100.82 18.51 -67.44
C ARG A 296 -101.83 17.90 -66.41
N MET A 297 -101.51 17.67 -65.11
CA MET A 297 -100.75 18.55 -64.18
C MET A 297 -100.41 17.97 -62.78
N SER A 298 -99.24 18.39 -62.22
CA SER A 298 -98.93 18.60 -60.78
C SER A 298 -99.03 17.44 -59.75
N ARG A 299 -98.42 17.56 -58.56
CA ARG A 299 -97.67 18.69 -57.95
C ARG A 299 -96.17 18.48 -57.96
#